data_AF-A0A3Q7GCP8-F1
#
_entry.id   AF-A0A3Q7GCP8-F1
#
_cell.length_a   1.000
_cell.length_b   1.000
_cell.length_c   1.000
_cell.angle_alpha   90.00
_cell.angle_beta   90.00
_cell.angle_gamma   90.00
#
_symmetry.space_group_name_H-M   'P 1'
#
loop_
_entity.id
_entity.type
_entity.pdbx_description
1 polymer ?
#
loop_
_entity_poly.entity_id
_entity_poly.type
_entity_poly.pdbx_seq_one_letter_code
_entity_poly.pdbx_strand_id
1 'polypeptide(L)'
;MNPNESAKSHAKPDIILTGTAKTCPIGPPLGLVDIGSSDNAYIFRVALPGVRHKCNIQFDIQREGRVRIEGVITESEALKNSLKGYEMKVQQLPSPGPFTISFNLPGPVDPRLCSPQFRTDGILEVIVMKYQIPLVSAEGLPENWYNGSFPAP
;
A
#
# COMPACT_ATOMS: atom_id res chain seq x y z
N MET A 1 -15.99 54.63 5.08
CA MET A 1 -17.37 54.11 5.05
C MET A 1 -17.56 53.42 3.72
N ASN A 2 -17.62 52.10 3.55
CA ASN A 2 -17.59 50.95 4.46
C ASN A 2 -16.80 49.81 3.79
N PRO A 3 -15.90 49.12 4.52
CA PRO A 3 -15.29 47.87 4.09
C PRO A 3 -15.94 46.71 4.86
N ASN A 4 -16.79 45.92 4.22
CA ASN A 4 -17.31 44.68 4.81
C ASN A 4 -17.84 43.70 3.74
N GLU A 5 -16.97 43.28 2.82
CA GLU A 5 -17.22 42.02 2.13
C GLU A 5 -16.58 40.89 2.97
N SER A 6 -17.40 40.42 3.91
CA SER A 6 -17.10 39.32 4.82
C SER A 6 -16.75 38.08 4.01
N ALA A 7 -15.48 37.66 4.11
CA ALA A 7 -15.02 36.37 3.65
C ALA A 7 -15.89 35.28 4.30
N LYS A 8 -16.80 34.70 3.51
CA LYS A 8 -17.57 33.53 3.91
C LYS A 8 -16.60 32.38 4.12
N SER A 9 -16.21 32.16 5.37
CA SER A 9 -15.58 30.92 5.79
C SER A 9 -16.63 29.83 5.63
N HIS A 10 -16.49 29.02 4.57
CA HIS A 10 -17.22 27.76 4.46
C HIS A 10 -16.77 26.89 5.63
N ALA A 11 -17.53 26.94 6.73
CA ALA A 11 -17.34 26.04 7.86
C ALA A 11 -17.49 24.61 7.33
N LYS A 12 -16.41 23.81 7.44
CA LYS A 12 -16.47 22.37 7.16
C LYS A 12 -17.62 21.79 7.98
N PRO A 13 -18.59 21.08 7.39
CA PRO A 13 -19.63 20.42 8.15
C PRO A 13 -18.99 19.48 9.18
N ASP A 14 -19.41 19.66 10.43
CA ASP A 14 -18.91 18.89 11.55
C ASP A 14 -19.51 17.48 11.49
N ILE A 15 -18.69 16.49 11.12
CA ILE A 15 -19.12 15.09 11.06
C ILE A 15 -19.01 14.53 12.47
N ILE A 16 -20.15 14.35 13.13
CA ILE A 16 -20.20 13.70 14.44
C ILE A 16 -20.21 12.18 14.23
N LEU A 17 -19.05 11.54 14.36
CA LEU A 17 -18.97 10.08 14.41
C LEU A 17 -19.43 9.55 15.78
N THR A 18 -20.32 8.56 15.77
CA THR A 18 -20.84 7.88 16.96
C THR A 18 -20.55 6.37 16.90
N GLY A 19 -20.67 5.69 18.03
CA GLY A 19 -20.42 4.24 18.13
C GLY A 19 -18.94 3.85 17.95
N THR A 20 -18.68 2.66 17.40
CA THR A 20 -17.32 2.15 17.12
C THR A 20 -16.57 2.98 16.08
N ALA A 21 -17.30 3.74 15.26
CA ALA A 21 -16.71 4.65 14.29
C ALA A 21 -16.05 5.86 14.98
N LYS A 22 -16.43 6.21 16.22
CA LYS A 22 -15.78 7.27 17.02
C LYS A 22 -14.30 6.99 17.29
N THR A 23 -13.91 5.71 17.37
CA THR A 23 -12.51 5.30 17.60
C THR A 23 -11.72 5.17 16.30
N CYS A 24 -12.36 5.27 15.13
CA CYS A 24 -11.63 5.28 13.87
C CYS A 24 -10.87 6.61 13.71
N PRO A 25 -9.68 6.58 13.08
CA PRO A 25 -8.98 7.80 12.69
C PRO A 25 -9.92 8.73 11.90
N ILE A 26 -10.13 9.94 12.41
CA ILE A 26 -10.93 10.97 11.75
C ILE A 26 -10.05 11.60 10.68
N GLY A 27 -10.26 11.21 9.43
CA GLY A 27 -9.58 11.80 8.29
C GLY A 27 -9.77 10.98 7.03
N PRO A 28 -9.32 11.51 5.88
CA PRO A 28 -9.26 10.76 4.64
C PRO A 28 -8.48 9.46 4.86
N PRO A 29 -9.01 8.29 4.46
CA PRO A 29 -8.39 6.98 4.72
C PRO A 29 -7.20 6.75 3.77
N LEU A 30 -6.21 7.64 3.78
CA LEU A 30 -5.02 7.52 2.96
C LEU A 30 -3.90 6.84 3.73
N GLY A 31 -3.32 5.83 3.10
CA GLY A 31 -2.21 5.07 3.66
C GLY A 31 -2.64 4.09 4.74
N LEU A 32 -3.91 3.67 4.76
CA LEU A 32 -4.35 2.57 5.60
C LEU A 32 -3.77 1.28 5.02
N VAL A 33 -3.02 0.54 5.85
CA VAL A 33 -2.26 -0.64 5.43
C VAL A 33 -2.78 -1.88 6.13
N ASP A 34 -3.14 -2.90 5.33
CA ASP A 34 -3.40 -4.25 5.81
C ASP A 34 -2.27 -5.18 5.35
N ILE A 35 -1.78 -6.04 6.23
CA ILE A 35 -0.69 -6.99 5.92
C ILE A 35 -1.18 -8.42 6.21
N GLY A 36 -1.10 -9.28 5.19
CA GLY A 36 -1.30 -10.72 5.27
C GLY A 36 0.01 -11.48 5.09
N SER A 37 0.12 -12.62 5.76
CA SER A 37 1.28 -13.53 5.67
C SER A 37 0.82 -14.91 5.22
N SER A 38 1.55 -15.49 4.29
CA SER A 38 1.48 -16.90 3.88
C SER A 38 2.83 -17.58 4.17
N ASP A 39 2.98 -18.87 3.91
CA ASP A 39 4.25 -19.59 4.16
C ASP A 39 5.40 -19.02 3.30
N ASN A 40 5.09 -18.67 2.05
CA ASN A 40 6.11 -18.29 1.07
C ASN A 40 6.05 -16.81 0.66
N ALA A 41 5.01 -16.07 1.04
CA ALA A 41 4.82 -14.70 0.61
C ALA A 41 4.19 -13.81 1.70
N TYR A 42 4.39 -12.50 1.57
CA TYR A 42 3.57 -11.49 2.21
C TYR A 42 2.68 -10.82 1.16
N ILE A 43 1.45 -10.51 1.56
CA ILE A 43 0.56 -9.62 0.81
C ILE A 43 0.32 -8.39 1.66
N PHE A 44 0.30 -7.21 1.05
CA PHE A 44 -0.20 -6.03 1.74
C PHE A 44 -1.07 -5.19 0.82
N ARG A 45 -2.02 -4.49 1.43
CA ARG A 45 -2.99 -3.62 0.75
C ARG A 45 -2.91 -2.23 1.33
N VAL A 46 -2.74 -1.24 0.48
CA VAL A 46 -2.64 0.16 0.88
C VAL A 46 -3.77 0.96 0.24
N ALA A 47 -4.60 1.57 1.07
CA ALA A 47 -5.67 2.46 0.62
C ALA A 47 -5.06 3.78 0.12
N LEU A 48 -5.19 4.05 -1.17
CA LEU A 48 -4.70 5.26 -1.85
C LEU A 48 -5.84 5.97 -2.61
N PRO A 49 -6.93 6.37 -1.91
CA PRO A 49 -8.05 7.05 -2.53
C PRO A 49 -7.60 8.39 -3.15
N GLY A 50 -8.00 8.65 -4.39
CA GLY A 50 -7.64 9.87 -5.12
C GLY A 50 -6.33 9.79 -5.89
N VAL A 51 -5.56 8.70 -5.76
CA VAL A 51 -4.38 8.44 -6.58
C VAL A 51 -4.81 7.68 -7.83
N ARG A 52 -4.52 8.22 -9.02
CA ARG A 52 -4.82 7.55 -10.29
C ARG A 52 -3.70 6.56 -10.61
N HIS A 53 -4.02 5.45 -11.28
CA HIS A 53 -3.02 4.48 -11.79
C HIS A 53 -1.95 5.13 -12.70
N LYS A 54 -2.23 6.31 -13.27
CA LYS A 54 -1.28 7.08 -14.10
C LYS A 54 -0.43 8.08 -13.30
N CYS A 55 -0.61 8.18 -11.98
CA CYS A 55 0.20 9.05 -11.14
C CYS A 55 1.55 8.38 -10.86
N ASN A 56 2.62 9.17 -10.86
CA ASN A 56 3.99 8.70 -10.57
C ASN A 56 4.08 8.24 -9.11
N ILE A 57 3.86 6.94 -8.89
CA ILE A 57 4.02 6.32 -7.58
C ILE A 57 5.37 5.62 -7.57
N GLN A 58 6.23 6.04 -6.65
CA GLN A 58 7.48 5.40 -6.37
C GLN A 58 7.27 4.35 -5.30
N PHE A 59 7.80 3.16 -5.55
CA PHE A 59 7.63 2.00 -4.70
C PHE A 59 8.98 1.35 -4.46
N ASP A 60 9.38 1.24 -3.20
CA ASP A 60 10.65 0.66 -2.77
C ASP A 60 10.42 -0.40 -1.68
N ILE A 61 11.06 -1.56 -1.86
CA ILE A 61 11.07 -2.64 -0.86
C ILE A 61 12.53 -3.01 -0.59
N GLN A 62 12.91 -2.94 0.67
CA GLN A 62 14.23 -3.36 1.14
C GLN A 62 14.19 -4.82 1.60
N ARG A 63 15.32 -5.53 1.52
CA ARG A 63 15.41 -6.98 1.81
C ARG A 63 15.03 -7.33 3.23
N GLU A 64 15.23 -6.42 4.18
CA GLU A 64 14.81 -6.55 5.57
C GLU A 64 13.30 -6.39 5.80
N GLY A 65 12.53 -6.13 4.73
CA GLY A 65 11.08 -6.01 4.79
C GLY A 65 10.58 -4.58 4.97
N ARG A 66 11.44 -3.55 4.91
CA ARG A 66 11.00 -2.15 4.92
C ARG A 66 10.37 -1.79 3.57
N VAL A 67 9.16 -1.26 3.61
CA VAL A 67 8.42 -0.79 2.43
C VAL A 67 8.27 0.72 2.50
N ARG A 68 8.53 1.40 1.38
CA ARG A 68 8.31 2.84 1.21
C ARG A 68 7.54 3.10 -0.07
N ILE A 69 6.45 3.85 0.05
CA ILE A 69 5.55 4.19 -1.04
C ILE A 69 5.45 5.71 -1.06
N GLU A 70 5.83 6.32 -2.17
CA GLU A 70 5.75 7.75 -2.36
C GLU A 70 4.91 8.05 -3.59
N GLY A 71 4.14 9.11 -3.55
CA GLY A 71 3.37 9.52 -4.70
C GLY A 71 2.84 10.92 -4.54
N VAL A 72 2.14 11.38 -5.55
CA VAL A 72 1.46 12.67 -5.53
C VAL A 72 -0.01 12.45 -5.80
N ILE A 73 -0.85 12.91 -4.89
CA ILE A 73 -2.29 12.96 -5.10
C ILE A 73 -2.56 14.18 -5.96
N THR A 74 -2.88 13.95 -7.23
CA THR A 74 -3.37 15.03 -8.09
C THR A 74 -4.80 15.35 -7.72
N GLU A 75 -5.16 16.63 -7.74
CA GLU A 75 -6.55 17.07 -7.62
C GLU A 75 -7.44 16.28 -8.60
N SER A 76 -8.48 15.65 -8.05
CA SER A 76 -9.37 14.78 -8.82
C SER A 76 -10.28 15.62 -9.73
N GLU A 77 -10.26 15.33 -11.02
CA GLU A 77 -11.21 15.87 -12.00
C GLU A 77 -12.66 15.41 -11.74
N ALA A 78 -12.89 14.45 -10.82
CA ALA A 78 -14.23 14.06 -10.40
C ALA A 78 -15.00 15.24 -9.76
N LEU A 79 -14.30 16.29 -9.29
CA LEU A 79 -14.91 17.54 -8.86
C LEU A 79 -15.55 18.33 -10.03
N LYS A 80 -14.99 18.25 -11.24
CA LYS A 80 -15.53 18.96 -12.43
C LYS A 80 -16.70 18.25 -13.10
N ASN A 81 -16.85 16.94 -12.88
CA ASN A 81 -17.93 16.12 -13.45
C ASN A 81 -19.11 15.90 -12.51
N SER A 82 -19.29 16.73 -11.47
CA SER A 82 -20.61 16.88 -10.86
C SER A 82 -21.51 17.61 -11.86
N LEU A 83 -22.10 16.82 -12.76
CA LEU A 83 -23.24 17.19 -13.58
C LEU A 83 -24.20 18.02 -12.72
N LYS A 84 -24.36 19.30 -13.10
CA LYS A 84 -25.31 20.30 -12.58
C LYS A 84 -26.38 19.68 -11.67
N GLY A 85 -26.18 19.71 -10.35
CA GLY A 85 -27.25 19.36 -9.40
C GLY A 85 -26.84 18.73 -8.08
N TYR A 86 -25.63 18.18 -7.95
CA TYR A 86 -25.19 17.57 -6.69
C TYR A 86 -24.00 18.30 -6.08
N GLU A 87 -24.22 18.94 -4.93
CA GLU A 87 -23.18 19.63 -4.17
C GLU A 87 -22.62 18.68 -3.10
N MET A 88 -21.35 18.29 -3.22
CA MET A 88 -20.66 17.53 -2.18
C MET A 88 -20.45 18.43 -0.95
N LYS A 89 -21.31 18.31 0.07
CA LYS A 89 -21.21 19.13 1.29
C LYS A 89 -20.00 18.79 2.15
N VAL A 90 -19.57 17.52 2.14
CA VAL A 90 -18.48 16.99 2.95
C VAL A 90 -17.49 16.26 2.03
N GLN A 91 -16.26 16.76 1.92
CA GLN A 91 -15.20 16.07 1.19
C GLN A 91 -14.10 15.67 2.19
N GLN A 92 -14.04 14.38 2.53
CA GLN A 92 -12.96 13.78 3.33
C GLN A 92 -11.89 13.19 2.40
N LEU A 93 -11.49 13.94 1.37
CA LEU A 93 -10.36 13.56 0.52
C LEU A 93 -9.07 14.13 1.11
N PRO A 94 -7.93 13.44 0.93
CA PRO A 94 -6.64 14.01 1.29
C PRO A 94 -6.41 15.26 0.44
N SER A 95 -5.78 16.28 1.05
CA SER A 95 -5.36 17.46 0.30
C SER A 95 -4.44 17.04 -0.86
N PRO A 96 -4.58 17.63 -2.05
CA PRO A 96 -3.63 17.41 -3.15
C PRO A 96 -2.20 17.70 -2.68
N GLY A 97 -1.27 16.84 -3.04
CA GLY A 97 0.12 16.96 -2.59
C GLY A 97 0.89 15.65 -2.56
N PRO A 98 2.20 15.72 -2.27
CA PRO A 98 3.03 14.54 -2.10
C PRO A 98 2.63 13.80 -0.82
N PHE A 99 2.65 12.48 -0.87
CA PHE A 99 2.50 11.61 0.30
C PHE A 99 3.63 10.59 0.31
N THR A 100 4.00 10.18 1.52
CA THR A 100 4.93 9.08 1.77
C THR A 100 4.33 8.18 2.83
N ILE A 101 4.29 6.88 2.55
CA ILE A 101 3.83 5.83 3.46
C ILE A 101 5.00 4.87 3.66
N SER A 102 5.34 4.58 4.90
CA SER A 102 6.41 3.64 5.24
C SER A 102 5.92 2.68 6.32
N PHE A 103 6.21 1.39 6.14
CA PHE A 103 5.91 0.35 7.11
C PHE A 103 6.88 -0.82 6.95
N ASN A 104 6.89 -1.73 7.91
CA ASN A 104 7.77 -2.90 7.89
C ASN A 104 6.94 -4.18 7.77
N LEU A 105 7.38 -5.09 6.93
CA LEU A 105 6.89 -6.45 6.88
C LEU A 105 7.43 -7.27 8.07
N PRO A 106 6.74 -8.33 8.49
CA PRO A 106 7.16 -9.14 9.63
C PRO A 106 8.51 -9.85 9.49
N GLY A 107 9.06 -9.94 8.27
CA GLY A 107 10.34 -10.59 8.03
C GLY A 107 10.94 -10.28 6.66
N PRO A 108 12.11 -10.88 6.37
CA PRO A 108 12.85 -10.59 5.15
C PRO A 108 12.16 -11.10 3.90
N VAL A 109 12.40 -10.39 2.80
CA VAL A 109 11.75 -10.60 1.49
C VAL A 109 12.75 -10.56 0.35
N ASP A 110 12.39 -11.10 -0.81
CA ASP A 110 13.13 -10.88 -2.05
C ASP A 110 12.42 -9.78 -2.88
N PRO A 111 12.96 -8.54 -2.92
CA PRO A 111 12.37 -7.44 -3.68
C PRO A 111 12.23 -7.72 -5.18
N ARG A 112 13.01 -8.66 -5.74
CA ARG A 112 12.94 -9.05 -7.15
C ARG A 112 11.70 -9.87 -7.48
N LEU A 113 11.10 -10.49 -6.46
CA LEU A 113 9.91 -11.33 -6.57
C LEU A 113 8.69 -10.59 -5.99
N CYS A 114 8.54 -9.33 -6.41
CA CYS A 114 7.45 -8.45 -6.02
C CYS A 114 6.50 -8.20 -7.21
N SER A 115 5.19 -8.24 -6.96
CA SER A 115 4.15 -7.94 -7.93
C SER A 115 3.19 -6.88 -7.36
N PRO A 116 3.31 -5.61 -7.77
CA PRO A 116 2.38 -4.55 -7.39
C PRO A 116 1.20 -4.45 -8.38
N GLN A 117 -0.01 -4.25 -7.85
CA GLN A 117 -1.24 -4.09 -8.61
C GLN A 117 -2.07 -2.92 -8.06
N PHE A 118 -2.30 -1.92 -8.90
CA PHE A 118 -3.22 -0.82 -8.60
C PHE A 118 -4.63 -1.17 -9.07
N ARG A 119 -5.53 -1.35 -8.11
CA ARG A 119 -6.94 -1.63 -8.36
C ARG A 119 -7.70 -0.34 -8.67
N THR A 120 -8.80 -0.47 -9.41
CA THR A 120 -9.66 0.66 -9.80
C THR A 120 -10.44 1.25 -8.62
N ASP A 121 -10.50 0.56 -7.49
CA ASP A 121 -11.09 1.00 -6.23
C ASP A 121 -10.13 1.88 -5.39
N GLY A 122 -8.93 2.17 -5.88
CA GLY A 122 -7.95 2.99 -5.19
C GLY A 122 -7.11 2.22 -4.17
N ILE A 123 -7.02 0.90 -4.28
CA ILE A 123 -6.18 0.06 -3.44
C ILE A 123 -4.93 -0.37 -4.21
N LEU A 124 -3.75 -0.17 -3.62
CA LEU A 124 -2.51 -0.80 -4.06
C LEU A 124 -2.38 -2.14 -3.34
N GLU A 125 -2.50 -3.23 -4.09
CA GLU A 125 -2.24 -4.59 -3.61
C GLU A 125 -0.84 -5.01 -4.06
N VAL A 126 -0.02 -5.52 -3.14
CA VAL A 126 1.33 -5.96 -3.45
C VAL A 126 1.57 -7.32 -2.83
N ILE A 127 2.09 -8.23 -3.65
CA ILE A 127 2.53 -9.56 -3.22
C ILE A 127 4.05 -9.60 -3.35
N VAL A 128 4.74 -10.00 -2.29
CA VAL A 128 6.20 -10.14 -2.28
C VAL A 128 6.60 -11.47 -1.66
N MET A 129 7.51 -12.19 -2.32
CA MET A 129 8.00 -13.47 -1.80
C MET A 129 8.92 -13.26 -0.60
N LYS A 130 8.77 -14.14 0.40
CA LYS A 130 9.69 -14.19 1.54
C LYS A 130 11.06 -14.63 1.06
N TYR A 131 12.11 -14.13 1.71
CA TYR A 131 13.45 -14.61 1.45
C TYR A 131 13.61 -16.00 2.07
N GLN A 132 13.42 -17.03 1.25
CA GLN A 132 13.77 -18.40 1.60
C GLN A 132 15.27 -18.54 1.32
N ILE A 133 16.08 -18.66 2.36
CA ILE A 133 17.42 -19.24 2.19
C ILE A 133 17.13 -20.64 1.65
N PRO A 134 17.71 -21.06 0.50
CA PRO A 134 17.64 -22.45 0.12
C PRO A 134 18.21 -23.22 1.30
N LEU A 135 17.37 -23.96 2.03
CA LEU A 135 17.88 -25.08 2.78
C LEU A 135 18.51 -25.95 1.68
N VAL A 136 19.82 -25.81 1.50
CA VAL A 136 20.62 -26.96 1.09
C VAL A 136 20.27 -27.97 2.17
N SER A 137 19.34 -28.86 1.82
CA SER A 137 19.13 -30.08 2.56
C SER A 137 20.52 -30.71 2.59
N ALA A 138 21.08 -30.88 3.79
CA ALA A 138 22.34 -31.57 3.98
C ALA A 138 22.25 -33.07 3.59
N GLU A 139 21.15 -33.46 2.93
CA GLU A 139 20.81 -34.81 2.48
C GLU A 139 21.03 -34.98 0.96
N GLY A 140 21.98 -34.23 0.40
CA GLY A 140 22.44 -34.36 -0.99
C GLY A 140 23.62 -35.31 -1.18
N LEU A 141 23.76 -36.32 -0.32
CA LEU A 141 24.74 -37.40 -0.47
C LEU A 141 24.03 -38.65 -1.02
N PRO A 142 24.41 -39.18 -2.20
CA PRO A 142 24.01 -40.52 -2.57
C PRO A 142 24.67 -41.52 -1.59
N GLU A 143 23.84 -42.04 -0.69
CA GLU A 143 24.18 -43.04 0.33
C GLU A 143 24.40 -44.41 -0.33
N ASN A 144 25.51 -44.61 -1.06
CA ASN A 144 25.87 -45.95 -1.55
C ASN A 144 27.32 -46.15 -2.03
N TRP A 145 28.28 -45.26 -1.73
CA TRP A 145 29.69 -45.51 -2.12
C TRP A 145 30.58 -46.12 -1.01
N TYR A 146 29.98 -46.56 0.10
CA TYR A 146 30.66 -47.43 1.08
C TYR A 146 30.34 -48.90 0.85
N ASN A 147 30.57 -49.41 -0.35
CA ASN A 147 30.78 -50.85 -0.57
C ASN A 147 31.75 -51.01 -1.75
N GLY A 148 33.01 -51.25 -1.41
CA GLY A 148 34.10 -51.35 -2.37
C GLY A 148 33.88 -52.46 -3.39
N SER A 149 33.82 -52.08 -4.66
CA SER A 149 34.30 -52.85 -5.81
C SER A 149 34.21 -51.97 -7.04
N PHE A 150 35.35 -51.49 -7.54
CA PHE A 150 35.43 -50.96 -8.89
C PHE A 150 35.56 -52.15 -9.86
N PRO A 151 34.68 -52.32 -10.85
CA PRO A 151 34.94 -53.22 -11.97
C PRO A 151 35.90 -52.52 -12.94
N ALA A 152 37.03 -53.17 -13.25
CA ALA A 152 37.95 -52.75 -14.31
C ALA A 152 37.30 -52.95 -15.70
N PRO A 153 37.59 -52.04 -16.63
CA PRO A 153 38.38 -52.43 -17.80
C PRO A 153 39.58 -51.50 -18.06
#